data_AF-F5J350-F1
#
_entry.id   AF-F5J350-F1
#
_cell.length_a   1.000
_cell.length_b   1.000
_cell.length_c   1.000
_cell.angle_alpha   90.00
_cell.angle_beta   90.00
_cell.angle_gamma   90.00
#
_symmetry.space_group_name_H-M   'P 1'
#
loop_
_entity.id
_entity.type
_entity.pdbx_description
1 polymer ?
#
loop_
_entity_poly.entity_id
_entity_poly.type
_entity_poly.pdbx_seq_one_letter_code
_entity_poly.pdbx_strand_id
1 'polypeptide(L)'
;MHAVEDVRNTLRTGCPENGEGDMQPGTCWTCKSPDVPRLMHEKGIENYYKAKWSDWGAEVVNPIGCADCHDPVTMNLTITRPALIEAFQRQGKDITQATPQEMRSLVCAQCHVEYYFTKDNKYLTFPWDGGMTVEAMEKYYDEAEFTDWTHALSKTPMLKAQHPDYEIFLLGPHAQRGLSCADCHMPYMSEGGIKYSNHQVMSPLKNVANTCQTCHRDSEENLKNYVYQYQDKALEIRDRIEQELSKAHIMAKTAWDKGADDKEMAASLKLLRQAQWRWDFAVASHGASFHAPVETQRILAHSLDKTMLAQLELQKVLFSYGVTDMQMPDISTKDKAQAYIGLDMKTLKEKKDNWIKTVVPQWLEKAKKEGKLTANI
;
A
#
# COMPACT_ATOMS: atom_id res chain seq x y z
N MET A 1 0.41 9.69 -13.63
CA MET A 1 -0.09 11.08 -13.79
C MET A 1 -0.75 11.59 -12.51
N HIS A 2 -1.75 10.91 -11.93
CA HIS A 2 -2.50 11.44 -10.78
C HIS A 2 -1.85 11.30 -9.39
N ALA A 3 -0.63 10.74 -9.28
CA ALA A 3 -0.02 10.44 -7.97
C ALA A 3 0.08 11.65 -7.02
N VAL A 4 0.51 12.82 -7.52
CA VAL A 4 0.59 14.07 -6.75
C VAL A 4 -0.80 14.65 -6.44
N GLU A 5 -1.72 14.54 -7.38
CA GLU A 5 -3.11 14.98 -7.21
C GLU A 5 -3.82 14.14 -6.13
N ASP A 6 -3.73 12.82 -6.22
CA ASP A 6 -4.41 11.89 -5.33
C ASP A 6 -3.91 12.00 -3.88
N VAL A 7 -2.60 12.19 -3.66
CA VAL A 7 -2.05 12.39 -2.32
C VAL A 7 -2.47 13.74 -1.72
N ARG A 8 -2.70 14.76 -2.55
CA ARG A 8 -3.30 16.02 -2.11
C ARG A 8 -4.77 15.86 -1.79
N ASN A 9 -5.52 15.12 -2.60
CA ASN A 9 -6.98 15.08 -2.53
C ASN A 9 -7.52 14.08 -1.51
N THR A 10 -6.73 13.07 -1.12
CA THR A 10 -7.17 12.09 -0.12
C THR A 10 -7.45 12.74 1.25
N LEU A 11 -8.52 12.32 1.91
CA LEU A 11 -8.83 12.75 3.29
C LEU A 11 -7.74 12.34 4.30
N ARG A 12 -6.90 11.36 3.95
CA ARG A 12 -5.84 10.84 4.84
C ARG A 12 -4.77 11.88 5.16
N THR A 13 -4.53 12.86 4.29
CA THR A 13 -3.55 13.93 4.52
C THR A 13 -4.10 15.10 5.32
N GLY A 14 -5.40 15.09 5.65
CA GLY A 14 -6.03 16.17 6.41
C GLY A 14 -6.03 17.51 5.68
N CYS A 15 -6.10 18.60 6.43
CA CYS A 15 -6.10 19.99 5.93
C CYS A 15 -5.13 20.83 6.79
N PRO A 16 -3.81 20.72 6.63
CA PRO A 16 -2.81 21.15 7.62
C PRO A 16 -2.77 22.66 7.95
N GLU A 17 -3.32 23.51 7.10
CA GLU A 17 -3.46 24.95 7.30
C GLU A 17 -4.54 25.32 8.35
N ASN A 18 -4.64 26.60 8.68
CA ASN A 18 -5.67 27.15 9.58
C ASN A 18 -5.68 26.55 11.00
N GLY A 19 -4.53 26.05 11.47
CA GLY A 19 -4.35 25.55 12.83
C GLY A 19 -4.74 24.09 13.04
N GLU A 20 -5.12 23.33 12.00
CA GLU A 20 -5.40 21.89 12.12
C GLU A 20 -4.10 21.06 12.24
N GLY A 21 -3.01 21.53 11.65
CA GLY A 21 -1.71 20.86 11.69
C GLY A 21 -1.64 19.60 10.82
N ASP A 22 -0.43 19.10 10.63
CA ASP A 22 -0.20 17.94 9.76
C ASP A 22 -0.62 16.63 10.42
N MET A 23 -1.54 15.91 9.76
CA MET A 23 -1.89 14.53 10.11
C MET A 23 -0.88 13.51 9.61
N GLN A 24 -0.11 13.86 8.57
CA GLN A 24 0.82 12.96 7.88
C GLN A 24 2.22 13.56 7.82
N PRO A 25 3.28 12.73 7.82
CA PRO A 25 4.65 13.21 7.64
C PRO A 25 4.95 13.55 6.18
N GLY A 26 6.04 14.30 5.97
CA GLY A 26 6.64 14.58 4.66
C GLY A 26 6.93 13.32 3.86
N THR A 27 7.19 12.21 4.56
CA THR A 27 7.37 10.87 4.00
C THR A 27 6.25 10.44 3.04
N CYS A 28 5.01 10.91 3.20
CA CYS A 28 3.90 10.56 2.30
C CYS A 28 4.11 10.98 0.84
N TRP A 29 5.03 11.91 0.56
CA TRP A 29 5.39 12.33 -0.80
C TRP A 29 6.34 11.37 -1.52
N THR A 30 7.04 10.48 -0.78
CA THR A 30 8.24 9.75 -1.27
C THR A 30 8.01 8.99 -2.58
N CYS A 31 6.84 8.37 -2.71
CA CYS A 31 6.49 7.52 -3.85
C CYS A 31 5.56 8.20 -4.86
N LYS A 32 5.61 9.55 -4.97
CA LYS A 32 4.62 10.31 -5.75
C LYS A 32 5.21 11.22 -6.83
N SER A 33 6.51 11.52 -6.78
CA SER A 33 7.09 12.60 -7.60
C SER A 33 8.61 12.51 -7.76
N PRO A 34 9.16 12.95 -8.91
CA PRO A 34 10.59 13.16 -9.13
C PRO A 34 11.17 14.35 -8.35
N ASP A 35 10.35 15.19 -7.71
CA ASP A 35 10.82 16.24 -6.81
C ASP A 35 11.42 15.67 -5.51
N VAL A 36 11.10 14.41 -5.18
CA VAL A 36 11.60 13.74 -3.98
C VAL A 36 13.12 13.56 -3.98
N PRO A 37 13.75 12.95 -5.01
CA PRO A 37 15.21 12.82 -5.03
C PRO A 37 15.91 14.18 -5.08
N ARG A 38 15.30 15.18 -5.74
CA ARG A 38 15.77 16.58 -5.70
C ARG A 38 15.78 17.12 -4.26
N LEU A 39 14.68 16.97 -3.53
CA LEU A 39 14.59 17.42 -2.14
C LEU A 39 15.53 16.66 -1.21
N MET A 40 15.66 15.33 -1.37
CA MET A 40 16.62 14.54 -0.60
C MET A 40 18.06 14.99 -0.84
N HIS A 41 18.40 15.38 -2.08
CA HIS A 41 19.71 15.94 -2.41
C HIS A 41 19.91 17.35 -1.81
N GLU A 42 18.92 18.24 -1.93
CA GLU A 42 19.02 19.63 -1.44
C GLU A 42 18.95 19.76 0.08
N LYS A 43 18.14 18.93 0.74
CA LYS A 43 17.81 19.04 2.18
C LYS A 43 18.47 17.96 3.03
N GLY A 44 18.94 16.88 2.41
CA GLY A 44 19.39 15.67 3.10
C GLY A 44 18.23 14.70 3.35
N ILE A 45 18.52 13.40 3.23
CA ILE A 45 17.53 12.30 3.33
C ILE A 45 16.79 12.33 4.67
N GLU A 46 17.51 12.44 5.79
CA GLU A 46 16.88 12.46 7.11
C GLU A 46 15.96 13.68 7.31
N ASN A 47 16.38 14.85 6.83
CA ASN A 47 15.58 16.08 6.97
C ASN A 47 14.34 16.02 6.09
N TYR A 48 14.42 15.38 4.91
CA TYR A 48 13.27 15.13 4.06
C TYR A 48 12.19 14.32 4.79
N TYR A 49 12.57 13.24 5.48
CA TYR A 49 11.61 12.38 6.20
C TYR A 49 11.07 13.04 7.49
N LYS A 50 11.89 13.82 8.22
CA LYS A 50 11.47 14.53 9.44
C LYS A 50 10.48 15.66 9.19
N ALA A 51 10.41 16.18 7.97
CA ALA A 51 9.52 17.27 7.63
C ALA A 51 8.04 16.88 7.72
N LYS A 52 7.18 17.88 7.80
CA LYS A 52 5.73 17.70 7.76
C LYS A 52 5.26 17.53 6.32
N TRP A 53 4.06 16.98 6.12
CA TRP A 53 3.50 16.82 4.78
C TRP A 53 3.31 18.16 4.06
N SER A 54 2.83 19.18 4.77
CA SER A 54 2.63 20.54 4.26
C SER A 54 3.93 21.26 3.87
N ASP A 55 5.05 20.97 4.53
CA ASP A 55 6.36 21.58 4.23
C ASP A 55 6.79 21.34 2.77
N TRP A 56 6.40 20.21 2.20
CA TRP A 56 6.70 19.83 0.82
C TRP A 56 5.60 20.17 -0.20
N GLY A 57 4.48 20.76 0.23
CA GLY A 57 3.32 20.98 -0.62
C GLY A 57 3.59 21.83 -1.88
N ALA A 58 4.40 22.88 -1.73
CA ALA A 58 4.85 23.75 -2.83
C ALA A 58 6.15 23.29 -3.50
N GLU A 59 6.76 22.20 -3.00
CA GLU A 59 8.01 21.65 -3.52
C GLU A 59 7.79 20.41 -4.39
N VAL A 60 6.82 19.59 -4.01
CA VAL A 60 6.46 18.33 -4.67
C VAL A 60 5.25 18.58 -5.56
N VAL A 61 5.50 18.90 -6.82
CA VAL A 61 4.48 19.39 -7.76
C VAL A 61 4.44 18.64 -9.07
N ASN A 62 5.51 17.92 -9.41
CA ASN A 62 5.60 17.16 -10.65
C ASN A 62 5.14 15.72 -10.38
N PRO A 63 4.27 15.13 -11.21
CA PRO A 63 3.88 13.73 -11.05
C PRO A 63 5.07 12.81 -11.37
N ILE A 64 4.97 11.55 -10.93
CA ILE A 64 5.95 10.48 -11.23
C ILE A 64 6.46 10.60 -12.67
N GLY A 65 7.79 10.66 -12.83
CA GLY A 65 8.43 11.00 -14.10
C GLY A 65 9.83 10.41 -14.25
N CYS A 66 10.56 10.89 -15.26
CA CYS A 66 11.82 10.28 -15.71
C CYS A 66 12.84 10.10 -14.57
N ALA A 67 13.04 11.15 -13.76
CA ALA A 67 14.03 11.17 -12.69
C ALA A 67 13.68 10.28 -11.48
N ASP A 68 12.51 9.64 -11.45
CA ASP A 68 12.23 8.60 -10.46
C ASP A 68 12.95 7.29 -10.78
N CYS A 69 13.16 7.01 -12.07
CA CYS A 69 13.62 5.71 -12.57
C CYS A 69 14.89 5.78 -13.41
N HIS A 70 15.26 6.95 -13.94
CA HIS A 70 16.38 7.13 -14.86
C HIS A 70 17.40 8.13 -14.33
N ASP A 71 18.67 7.79 -14.55
CA ASP A 71 19.78 8.74 -14.38
C ASP A 71 19.67 9.84 -15.45
N PRO A 72 19.71 11.13 -15.09
CA PRO A 72 19.44 12.22 -16.02
C PRO A 72 20.55 12.46 -17.05
N VAL A 73 21.73 11.85 -16.88
CA VAL A 73 22.88 12.01 -17.80
C VAL A 73 22.96 10.84 -18.77
N THR A 74 22.85 9.62 -18.25
CA THR A 74 23.03 8.38 -19.02
C THR A 74 21.73 7.75 -19.48
N MET A 75 20.59 8.16 -18.90
CA MET A 75 19.27 7.54 -19.08
C MET A 75 19.19 6.08 -18.65
N ASN A 76 20.21 5.55 -17.98
CA ASN A 76 20.18 4.20 -17.41
C ASN A 76 19.15 4.12 -16.27
N LEU A 77 18.57 2.93 -16.08
CA LEU A 77 17.74 2.67 -14.92
C LEU A 77 18.56 2.85 -13.64
N THR A 78 18.01 3.58 -12.68
CA THR A 78 18.68 3.89 -11.40
C THR A 78 17.69 3.85 -10.24
N ILE A 79 18.20 3.53 -9.06
CA ILE A 79 17.44 3.58 -7.81
C ILE A 79 17.72 4.93 -7.15
N THR A 80 16.68 5.73 -7.02
CA THR A 80 16.70 7.07 -6.44
C THR A 80 16.14 7.12 -5.02
N ARG A 81 15.47 6.05 -4.56
CA ARG A 81 14.89 5.94 -3.22
C ARG A 81 15.82 5.16 -2.29
N PRO A 82 16.36 5.79 -1.22
CA PRO A 82 17.37 5.18 -0.36
C PRO A 82 16.84 3.96 0.40
N ALA A 83 15.57 3.98 0.81
CA ALA A 83 14.96 2.88 1.57
C ALA A 83 15.06 1.50 0.87
N LEU A 84 15.00 1.47 -0.48
CA LEU A 84 15.18 0.23 -1.24
C LEU A 84 16.64 -0.28 -1.14
N ILE A 85 17.60 0.63 -1.29
CA ILE A 85 19.03 0.32 -1.18
C ILE A 85 19.34 -0.20 0.23
N GLU A 86 18.85 0.51 1.24
CA GLU A 86 19.04 0.16 2.65
C GLU A 86 18.39 -1.19 3.01
N ALA A 87 17.21 -1.49 2.46
CA ALA A 87 16.57 -2.79 2.68
C ALA A 87 17.41 -3.95 2.12
N PHE A 88 18.01 -3.79 0.94
CA PHE A 88 18.95 -4.77 0.39
C PHE A 88 20.21 -4.88 1.25
N GLN A 89 20.76 -3.75 1.71
CA GLN A 89 21.93 -3.74 2.60
C GLN A 89 21.66 -4.47 3.92
N ARG A 90 20.48 -4.27 4.54
CA ARG A 90 20.08 -5.01 5.76
C ARG A 90 19.93 -6.51 5.53
N GLN A 91 19.64 -6.93 4.30
CA GLN A 91 19.68 -8.34 3.89
C GLN A 91 21.09 -8.85 3.52
N GLY A 92 22.13 -8.02 3.64
CA GLY A 92 23.49 -8.37 3.22
C GLY A 92 23.67 -8.45 1.70
N LYS A 93 22.81 -7.78 0.92
CA LYS A 93 22.84 -7.76 -0.54
C LYS A 93 23.26 -6.38 -1.05
N ASP A 94 24.05 -6.38 -2.12
CA ASP A 94 24.39 -5.17 -2.86
C ASP A 94 23.44 -5.01 -4.05
N ILE A 95 22.51 -4.05 -3.97
CA ILE A 95 21.55 -3.78 -5.04
C ILE A 95 22.22 -3.31 -6.35
N THR A 96 23.46 -2.81 -6.29
CA THR A 96 24.18 -2.37 -7.50
C THR A 96 24.64 -3.53 -8.39
N GLN A 97 24.62 -4.76 -7.86
CA GLN A 97 24.90 -5.99 -8.61
C GLN A 97 23.66 -6.53 -9.36
N ALA A 98 22.51 -5.84 -9.26
CA ALA A 98 21.31 -6.25 -9.96
C ALA A 98 21.53 -6.29 -11.49
N THR A 99 21.10 -7.38 -12.11
CA THR A 99 21.13 -7.54 -13.55
C THR A 99 20.18 -6.53 -14.24
N PRO A 100 20.37 -6.25 -15.53
CA PRO A 100 19.44 -5.40 -16.29
C PRO A 100 17.98 -5.87 -16.22
N GLN A 101 17.75 -7.19 -16.12
CA GLN A 101 16.40 -7.75 -15.99
C GLN A 101 15.81 -7.54 -14.60
N GLU A 102 16.60 -7.65 -13.53
CA GLU A 102 16.15 -7.34 -12.17
C GLU A 102 15.85 -5.84 -12.02
N MET A 103 16.69 -4.97 -12.60
CA MET A 103 16.47 -3.52 -12.59
C MET A 103 15.14 -3.09 -13.20
N ARG A 104 14.62 -3.85 -14.18
CA ARG A 104 13.28 -3.65 -14.79
C ARG A 104 12.11 -3.91 -13.84
N SER A 105 12.37 -4.50 -12.67
CA SER A 105 11.42 -4.60 -11.55
C SER A 105 11.81 -3.70 -10.38
N LEU A 106 13.10 -3.56 -10.08
CA LEU A 106 13.57 -2.79 -8.92
C LEU A 106 13.21 -1.30 -9.01
N VAL A 107 13.19 -0.71 -10.22
CA VAL A 107 12.72 0.68 -10.37
C VAL A 107 11.25 0.85 -9.96
N CYS A 108 10.42 -0.19 -10.10
CA CYS A 108 9.05 -0.22 -9.61
C CYS A 108 9.02 -0.43 -8.08
N ALA A 109 9.90 -1.30 -7.57
CA ALA A 109 10.03 -1.65 -6.15
C ALA A 109 10.51 -0.48 -5.26
N GLN A 110 10.86 0.66 -5.84
CA GLN A 110 11.07 1.91 -5.08
C GLN A 110 9.78 2.40 -4.41
N CYS A 111 8.62 2.02 -4.94
CA CYS A 111 7.32 2.53 -4.53
C CYS A 111 6.29 1.41 -4.29
N HIS A 112 6.31 0.37 -5.13
CA HIS A 112 5.32 -0.71 -5.17
C HIS A 112 5.70 -1.86 -4.22
N VAL A 113 5.76 -1.54 -2.93
CA VAL A 113 6.24 -2.40 -1.84
C VAL A 113 5.53 -2.12 -0.53
N GLU A 114 5.58 -3.07 0.39
CA GLU A 114 5.21 -2.88 1.79
C GLU A 114 6.22 -1.99 2.52
N TYR A 115 5.73 -1.08 3.36
CA TYR A 115 6.56 -0.17 4.14
C TYR A 115 5.86 0.29 5.42
N TYR A 116 6.67 0.70 6.39
CA TYR A 116 6.23 1.42 7.58
C TYR A 116 7.08 2.66 7.82
N PHE A 117 6.65 3.47 8.79
CA PHE A 117 7.39 4.64 9.28
C PHE A 117 7.96 4.37 10.67
N THR A 118 9.26 4.53 10.84
CA THR A 118 9.90 4.39 12.16
C THR A 118 9.33 5.42 13.15
N LYS A 119 9.28 5.06 14.44
CA LYS A 119 8.63 5.89 15.47
C LYS A 119 9.28 7.27 15.62
N ASP A 120 10.61 7.33 15.57
CA ASP A 120 11.40 8.53 15.89
C ASP A 120 11.29 9.63 14.82
N ASN A 121 11.57 9.29 13.56
CA ASN A 121 11.72 10.28 12.48
C ASN A 121 10.76 10.06 11.30
N LYS A 122 9.79 9.16 11.46
CA LYS A 122 8.88 8.75 10.38
C LYS A 122 9.63 8.31 9.11
N TYR A 123 10.79 7.68 9.31
CA TYR A 123 11.67 7.25 8.23
C TYR A 123 11.04 6.06 7.50
N LEU A 124 10.93 6.16 6.17
CA LEU A 124 10.35 5.12 5.34
C LEU A 124 11.25 3.88 5.33
N THR A 125 10.72 2.75 5.78
CA THR A 125 11.49 1.51 5.95
C THR A 125 10.71 0.33 5.40
N PHE A 126 11.40 -0.54 4.65
CA PHE A 126 10.84 -1.81 4.21
C PHE A 126 11.14 -2.92 5.24
N PRO A 127 10.13 -3.64 5.75
CA PRO A 127 10.29 -4.64 6.82
C PRO A 127 10.86 -5.98 6.29
N TRP A 128 11.92 -5.91 5.50
CA TRP A 128 12.42 -7.04 4.69
C TRP A 128 13.56 -7.83 5.33
N ASP A 129 14.02 -7.42 6.51
CA ASP A 129 15.19 -7.95 7.19
C ASP A 129 15.12 -9.48 7.39
N GLY A 130 13.93 -10.01 7.72
CA GLY A 130 13.67 -11.45 7.86
C GLY A 130 13.22 -12.17 6.59
N GLY A 131 13.05 -11.44 5.47
CA GLY A 131 12.45 -11.92 4.23
C GLY A 131 11.21 -11.12 3.82
N MET A 132 10.70 -11.41 2.61
CA MET A 132 9.58 -10.66 2.00
C MET A 132 8.23 -11.42 2.04
N THR A 133 8.14 -12.54 2.76
CA THR A 133 6.86 -13.24 2.92
C THR A 133 6.00 -12.58 3.99
N VAL A 134 4.68 -12.74 3.89
CA VAL A 134 3.74 -12.18 4.89
C VAL A 134 4.06 -12.64 6.31
N GLU A 135 4.51 -13.89 6.49
CA GLU A 135 4.92 -14.41 7.80
C GLU A 135 6.27 -13.85 8.28
N ALA A 136 7.23 -13.62 7.38
CA ALA A 136 8.53 -13.03 7.75
C ALA A 136 8.37 -11.58 8.23
N MET A 137 7.54 -10.81 7.52
CA MET A 137 7.22 -9.43 7.90
C MET A 137 6.35 -9.36 9.16
N GLU A 138 5.40 -10.29 9.35
CA GLU A 138 4.65 -10.41 10.61
C GLU A 138 5.60 -10.60 11.78
N LYS A 139 6.54 -11.55 11.65
CA LYS A 139 7.56 -11.82 12.67
C LYS A 139 8.43 -10.59 12.93
N TYR A 140 8.88 -9.91 11.88
CA TYR A 140 9.66 -8.67 12.00
C TYR A 140 8.93 -7.62 12.84
N TYR A 141 7.65 -7.37 12.53
CA TYR A 141 6.86 -6.38 13.25
C TYR A 141 6.55 -6.79 14.70
N ASP A 142 6.33 -8.08 14.95
CA ASP A 142 6.10 -8.60 16.30
C ASP A 142 7.38 -8.51 17.16
N GLU A 143 8.56 -8.84 16.60
CA GLU A 143 9.85 -8.69 17.29
C GLU A 143 10.18 -7.22 17.62
N ALA A 144 9.74 -6.29 16.77
CA ALA A 144 9.90 -4.85 16.99
C ALA A 144 8.80 -4.23 17.88
N GLU A 145 7.82 -5.02 18.35
CA GLU A 145 6.62 -4.54 19.04
C GLU A 145 5.97 -3.35 18.31
N PHE A 146 5.92 -3.44 16.98
CA PHE A 146 5.48 -2.37 16.12
C PHE A 146 3.96 -2.36 15.96
N THR A 147 3.38 -1.16 15.87
CA THR A 147 1.95 -0.95 15.69
C THR A 147 1.75 0.33 14.89
N ASP A 148 1.01 0.24 13.79
CA ASP A 148 0.65 1.40 12.98
C ASP A 148 -0.45 2.21 13.66
N TRP A 149 -1.50 1.53 14.15
CA TRP A 149 -2.57 2.14 14.94
C TRP A 149 -3.22 1.13 15.88
N THR A 150 -3.85 1.64 16.93
CA THR A 150 -4.75 0.82 17.77
C THR A 150 -6.17 0.89 17.19
N HIS A 151 -6.75 -0.25 16.86
CA HIS A 151 -8.09 -0.32 16.28
C HIS A 151 -9.14 0.23 17.26
N ALA A 152 -9.95 1.22 16.82
CA ALA A 152 -10.83 1.96 17.72
C ALA A 152 -11.90 1.10 18.41
N LEU A 153 -12.42 0.06 17.72
CA LEU A 153 -13.43 -0.85 18.23
C LEU A 153 -12.82 -1.95 19.13
N SER A 154 -12.00 -2.82 18.57
CA SER A 154 -11.42 -3.97 19.28
C SER A 154 -10.23 -3.65 20.18
N LYS A 155 -9.66 -2.44 20.11
CA LYS A 155 -8.41 -2.05 20.81
C LYS A 155 -7.17 -2.87 20.40
N THR A 156 -7.27 -3.62 19.30
CA THR A 156 -6.17 -4.43 18.80
C THR A 156 -5.03 -3.55 18.27
N PRO A 157 -3.75 -3.82 18.61
CA PRO A 157 -2.61 -3.17 17.98
C PRO A 157 -2.43 -3.70 16.55
N MET A 158 -2.75 -2.88 15.55
CA MET A 158 -2.80 -3.29 14.14
C MET A 158 -1.51 -3.02 13.38
N LEU A 159 -1.36 -3.77 12.29
CA LEU A 159 -0.42 -3.53 11.20
C LEU A 159 -1.21 -3.11 9.96
N LYS A 160 -0.67 -2.18 9.18
CA LYS A 160 -1.18 -1.82 7.86
C LYS A 160 -0.25 -2.44 6.83
N ALA A 161 -0.81 -3.13 5.84
CA ALA A 161 -0.08 -3.46 4.63
C ALA A 161 -0.35 -2.42 3.53
N GLN A 162 0.68 -2.00 2.81
CA GLN A 162 0.61 -1.04 1.71
C GLN A 162 1.20 -1.70 0.48
N HIS A 163 0.35 -1.98 -0.52
CA HIS A 163 0.74 -2.37 -1.88
C HIS A 163 2.04 -3.21 -1.98
N PRO A 164 2.09 -4.42 -1.36
CA PRO A 164 3.24 -5.34 -1.44
C PRO A 164 3.35 -6.01 -2.82
N ASP A 165 3.34 -5.20 -3.89
CA ASP A 165 3.27 -5.67 -5.26
C ASP A 165 4.55 -6.42 -5.65
N TYR A 166 5.72 -5.88 -5.32
CA TYR A 166 7.01 -6.51 -5.63
C TYR A 166 7.17 -7.82 -4.85
N GLU A 167 6.86 -7.81 -3.55
CA GLU A 167 7.00 -8.96 -2.68
C GLU A 167 6.10 -10.11 -3.11
N ILE A 168 4.83 -9.83 -3.39
CA ILE A 168 3.89 -10.83 -3.89
C ILE A 168 4.30 -11.29 -5.30
N PHE A 169 4.73 -10.37 -6.17
CA PHE A 169 5.18 -10.73 -7.52
C PHE A 169 6.31 -11.75 -7.51
N LEU A 170 7.30 -11.59 -6.62
CA LEU A 170 8.42 -12.53 -6.48
C LEU A 170 7.99 -13.96 -6.12
N LEU A 171 6.84 -14.12 -5.45
CA LEU A 171 6.27 -15.42 -5.09
C LEU A 171 5.49 -16.07 -6.25
N GLY A 172 5.34 -15.35 -7.35
CA GLY A 172 4.55 -15.73 -8.52
C GLY A 172 5.32 -16.52 -9.58
N PRO A 173 4.60 -17.29 -10.43
CA PRO A 173 5.21 -18.09 -11.48
C PRO A 173 5.90 -17.27 -12.59
N HIS A 174 5.52 -16.01 -12.76
CA HIS A 174 6.15 -15.11 -13.74
C HIS A 174 7.53 -14.64 -13.26
N ALA A 175 7.63 -14.14 -12.02
CA ALA A 175 8.92 -13.75 -11.45
C ALA A 175 9.88 -14.94 -11.31
N GLN A 176 9.36 -16.11 -10.88
CA GLN A 176 10.14 -17.36 -10.81
C GLN A 176 10.69 -17.82 -12.16
N ARG A 177 10.11 -17.36 -13.28
CA ARG A 177 10.57 -17.60 -14.65
C ARG A 177 11.42 -16.45 -15.22
N GLY A 178 11.79 -15.48 -14.39
CA GLY A 178 12.67 -14.38 -14.76
C GLY A 178 11.99 -13.21 -15.47
N LEU A 179 10.65 -13.15 -15.50
CA LEU A 179 9.96 -11.97 -16.00
C LEU A 179 10.10 -10.81 -15.01
N SER A 180 10.07 -9.59 -15.56
CA SER A 180 10.10 -8.34 -14.84
C SER A 180 8.74 -7.63 -14.88
N CYS A 181 8.54 -6.65 -14.00
CA CYS A 181 7.36 -5.78 -14.04
C CYS A 181 7.19 -5.14 -15.43
N ALA A 182 8.29 -4.68 -16.02
CA ALA A 182 8.31 -4.00 -17.31
C ALA A 182 7.94 -4.91 -18.50
N ASP A 183 8.07 -6.24 -18.41
CA ASP A 183 7.67 -7.14 -19.52
C ASP A 183 6.15 -7.09 -19.77
N CYS A 184 5.37 -6.85 -18.72
CA CYS A 184 3.91 -6.76 -18.81
C CYS A 184 3.41 -5.30 -18.84
N HIS A 185 3.97 -4.43 -17.99
CA HIS A 185 3.45 -3.07 -17.80
C HIS A 185 4.11 -2.02 -18.69
N MET A 186 5.27 -2.33 -19.27
CA MET A 186 6.01 -1.44 -20.17
C MET A 186 6.52 -2.22 -21.39
N PRO A 187 5.62 -2.90 -22.14
CA PRO A 187 6.02 -3.76 -23.23
C PRO A 187 6.83 -2.99 -24.27
N TYR A 188 7.73 -3.71 -24.94
CA TYR A 188 8.40 -3.15 -26.10
C TYR A 188 7.42 -2.97 -27.25
N MET A 189 7.41 -1.78 -27.82
CA MET A 189 6.68 -1.43 -29.03
C MET A 189 7.65 -1.28 -30.20
N SER A 190 7.17 -1.59 -31.40
CA SER A 190 7.92 -1.37 -32.64
C SER A 190 7.12 -0.43 -33.52
N GLU A 191 7.74 0.67 -33.93
CA GLU A 191 7.16 1.63 -34.87
C GLU A 191 8.19 1.93 -35.94
N GLY A 192 7.93 1.49 -37.17
CA GLY A 192 8.95 1.43 -38.21
C GLY A 192 10.13 0.56 -37.77
N GLY A 193 11.35 1.12 -37.83
CA GLY A 193 12.59 0.45 -37.41
C GLY A 193 13.02 0.73 -35.97
N ILE A 194 12.21 1.45 -35.18
CA ILE A 194 12.56 1.85 -33.80
C ILE A 194 11.82 0.97 -32.80
N LYS A 195 12.57 0.41 -31.86
CA LYS A 195 12.04 -0.31 -30.70
C LYS A 195 12.16 0.58 -29.46
N TYR A 196 11.06 0.74 -28.73
CA TYR A 196 11.02 1.52 -27.49
C TYR A 196 10.14 0.85 -26.43
N SER A 197 10.34 1.18 -25.16
CA SER A 197 9.44 0.72 -24.08
C SER A 197 8.25 1.65 -23.96
N ASN A 198 7.04 1.08 -23.93
CA ASN A 198 5.84 1.87 -23.68
C ASN A 198 5.84 2.40 -22.25
N HIS A 199 5.86 3.73 -22.08
CA HIS A 199 5.83 4.38 -20.76
C HIS A 199 4.40 4.71 -20.28
N GLN A 200 3.37 4.37 -21.05
CA GLN A 200 1.99 4.39 -20.59
C GLN A 200 1.72 3.17 -19.70
N VAL A 201 2.19 3.22 -18.46
CA VAL A 201 1.97 2.18 -17.46
C VAL A 201 0.47 2.07 -17.17
N MET A 202 -0.12 0.94 -17.60
CA MET A 202 -1.55 0.66 -17.46
C MET A 202 -1.77 -0.85 -17.25
N SER A 203 -3.04 -1.27 -17.21
CA SER A 203 -3.39 -2.69 -17.21
C SER A 203 -2.83 -3.38 -18.47
N PRO A 204 -2.02 -4.45 -18.34
CA PRO A 204 -1.50 -5.21 -19.48
C PRO A 204 -2.62 -5.80 -20.36
N LEU A 205 -3.81 -6.02 -19.78
CA LEU A 205 -4.99 -6.50 -20.50
C LEU A 205 -5.53 -5.52 -21.56
N LYS A 206 -5.06 -4.27 -21.56
CA LYS A 206 -5.35 -3.29 -22.63
C LYS A 206 -4.52 -3.51 -23.89
N ASN A 207 -3.45 -4.30 -23.82
CA ASN A 207 -2.56 -4.57 -24.93
C ASN A 207 -2.03 -6.02 -24.85
N VAL A 208 -2.94 -6.99 -24.88
CA VAL A 208 -2.62 -8.42 -24.71
C VAL A 208 -1.65 -8.92 -25.79
N ALA A 209 -1.79 -8.41 -27.02
CA ALA A 209 -0.94 -8.76 -28.15
C ALA A 209 0.56 -8.51 -27.89
N ASN A 210 0.90 -7.35 -27.31
CA ASN A 210 2.29 -6.97 -27.05
C ASN A 210 2.76 -7.30 -25.62
N THR A 211 1.89 -7.88 -24.79
CA THR A 211 2.23 -8.29 -23.42
C THR A 211 2.18 -9.82 -23.33
N CYS A 212 1.01 -10.41 -23.11
CA CYS A 212 0.84 -11.83 -22.87
C CYS A 212 1.16 -12.70 -24.11
N GLN A 213 0.71 -12.30 -25.30
CA GLN A 213 0.84 -13.13 -26.51
C GLN A 213 2.26 -13.19 -27.10
N THR A 214 3.19 -12.42 -26.53
CA THR A 214 4.62 -12.58 -26.81
C THR A 214 5.14 -13.94 -26.33
N CYS A 215 4.53 -14.49 -25.28
CA CYS A 215 4.90 -15.77 -24.65
C CYS A 215 3.80 -16.84 -24.74
N HIS A 216 2.52 -16.44 -24.70
CA HIS A 216 1.38 -17.35 -24.69
C HIS A 216 0.75 -17.49 -26.08
N ARG A 217 0.34 -18.72 -26.44
CA ARG A 217 -0.25 -19.04 -27.75
C ARG A 217 -1.77 -19.14 -27.75
N ASP A 218 -2.41 -18.61 -26.72
CA ASP A 218 -3.87 -18.62 -26.57
C ASP A 218 -4.51 -17.34 -27.12
N SER A 219 -5.83 -17.36 -27.28
CA SER A 219 -6.61 -16.19 -27.70
C SER A 219 -6.56 -15.09 -26.64
N GLU A 220 -6.68 -13.83 -27.08
CA GLU A 220 -6.74 -12.68 -26.17
C GLU A 220 -7.92 -12.80 -25.18
N GLU A 221 -9.04 -13.33 -25.65
CA GLU A 221 -10.23 -13.57 -24.84
C GLU A 221 -9.95 -14.59 -23.72
N ASN A 222 -9.35 -15.74 -24.05
CA ASN A 222 -9.02 -16.76 -23.05
C ASN A 222 -8.04 -16.23 -22.01
N LEU A 223 -6.99 -15.52 -22.44
CA LEU A 223 -6.01 -14.94 -21.53
C LEU A 223 -6.64 -13.94 -20.56
N LYS A 224 -7.54 -13.07 -21.04
CA LYS A 224 -8.31 -12.15 -20.18
C LYS A 224 -9.20 -12.92 -19.21
N ASN A 225 -9.91 -13.93 -19.70
CA ASN A 225 -10.80 -14.75 -18.88
C ASN A 225 -10.06 -15.48 -17.76
N TYR A 226 -8.85 -15.98 -17.99
CA TYR A 226 -8.03 -16.56 -16.93
C TYR A 226 -7.69 -15.56 -15.84
N VAL A 227 -7.33 -14.31 -16.20
CA VAL A 227 -7.07 -13.25 -15.22
C VAL A 227 -8.33 -12.96 -14.39
N TYR A 228 -9.48 -12.78 -15.04
CA TYR A 228 -10.74 -12.51 -14.33
C TYR A 228 -11.14 -13.67 -13.41
N GLN A 229 -10.97 -14.92 -13.83
CA GLN A 229 -11.25 -16.08 -12.98
C GLN A 229 -10.38 -16.12 -11.72
N TYR A 230 -9.11 -15.71 -11.79
CA TYR A 230 -8.27 -15.63 -10.59
C TYR A 230 -8.69 -14.48 -9.67
N GLN A 231 -9.08 -13.34 -10.26
CA GLN A 231 -9.61 -12.20 -9.52
C GLN A 231 -10.90 -12.60 -8.79
N ASP A 232 -11.88 -13.18 -9.49
CA ASP A 232 -13.17 -13.58 -8.92
C ASP A 232 -13.00 -14.55 -7.74
N LYS A 233 -12.13 -15.56 -7.89
CA LYS A 233 -11.84 -16.53 -6.80
C LYS A 233 -11.21 -15.86 -5.58
N ALA A 234 -10.31 -14.90 -5.79
CA ALA A 234 -9.70 -14.16 -4.68
C ALA A 234 -10.72 -13.23 -4.00
N LEU A 235 -11.58 -12.57 -4.80
CA LEU A 235 -12.64 -11.70 -4.30
C LEU A 235 -13.68 -12.48 -3.47
N GLU A 236 -14.04 -13.69 -3.87
CA GLU A 236 -14.96 -14.55 -3.10
C GLU A 236 -14.44 -14.82 -1.67
N ILE A 237 -13.15 -15.19 -1.55
CA ILE A 237 -12.53 -15.44 -0.24
C ILE A 237 -12.41 -14.13 0.55
N ARG A 238 -11.99 -13.04 -0.10
CA ARG A 238 -11.89 -11.71 0.51
C ARG A 238 -13.22 -11.27 1.10
N ASP A 239 -14.30 -11.35 0.34
CA ASP A 239 -15.61 -10.88 0.76
C ASP A 239 -16.09 -11.66 2.00
N ARG A 240 -15.77 -12.96 2.08
CA ARG A 240 -16.03 -13.75 3.28
C ARG A 240 -15.18 -13.29 4.47
N ILE A 241 -13.89 -13.05 4.27
CA ILE A 241 -13.00 -12.57 5.34
C ILE A 241 -13.48 -11.22 5.87
N GLU A 242 -13.80 -10.26 5.00
CA GLU A 242 -14.17 -8.90 5.41
C GLU A 242 -15.45 -8.88 6.26
N GLN A 243 -16.44 -9.72 5.92
CA GLN A 243 -17.65 -9.89 6.73
C GLN A 243 -17.31 -10.42 8.13
N GLU A 244 -16.53 -11.50 8.19
CA GLU A 244 -16.23 -12.19 9.43
C GLU A 244 -15.21 -11.46 10.31
N LEU A 245 -14.26 -10.74 9.71
CA LEU A 245 -13.26 -9.95 10.40
C LEU A 245 -13.88 -8.69 10.99
N SER A 246 -14.78 -8.03 10.26
CA SER A 246 -15.59 -6.93 10.79
C SER A 246 -16.42 -7.37 11.98
N LYS A 247 -17.07 -8.54 11.88
CA LYS A 247 -17.81 -9.15 12.99
C LYS A 247 -16.91 -9.42 14.19
N ALA A 248 -15.71 -9.97 13.99
CA ALA A 248 -14.76 -10.22 15.07
C ALA A 248 -14.32 -8.92 15.77
N HIS A 249 -14.07 -7.83 15.04
CA HIS A 249 -13.77 -6.54 15.65
C HIS A 249 -14.93 -5.97 16.48
N ILE A 250 -16.18 -6.19 16.04
CA ILE A 250 -17.38 -5.77 16.78
C ILE A 250 -17.61 -6.66 18.01
N MET A 251 -17.38 -7.97 17.92
CA MET A 251 -17.39 -8.88 19.07
C MET A 251 -16.39 -8.44 20.13
N ALA A 252 -15.17 -8.06 19.73
CA ALA A 252 -14.17 -7.52 20.64
C ALA A 252 -14.61 -6.22 21.30
N LYS A 253 -15.23 -5.29 20.54
CA LYS A 253 -15.83 -4.08 21.11
C LYS A 253 -16.89 -4.41 22.16
N THR A 254 -17.77 -5.37 21.89
CA THR A 254 -18.82 -5.78 22.84
C THR A 254 -18.22 -6.39 24.10
N ALA A 255 -17.16 -7.20 23.99
CA ALA A 255 -16.46 -7.73 25.15
C ALA A 255 -15.89 -6.60 26.02
N TRP A 256 -15.25 -5.60 25.41
CA TRP A 256 -14.79 -4.40 26.13
C TRP A 256 -15.93 -3.63 26.80
N ASP A 257 -17.05 -3.41 26.09
CA ASP A 257 -18.21 -2.71 26.65
C ASP A 257 -18.83 -3.46 27.86
N LYS A 258 -18.62 -4.77 27.95
CA LYS A 258 -19.08 -5.62 29.07
C LYS A 258 -18.08 -5.70 30.22
N GLY A 259 -16.89 -5.13 30.07
CA GLY A 259 -15.87 -5.07 31.10
C GLY A 259 -14.88 -6.24 31.08
N ALA A 260 -14.67 -6.87 29.91
CA ALA A 260 -13.53 -7.77 29.70
C ALA A 260 -12.21 -7.05 29.99
N ASP A 261 -11.22 -7.77 30.50
CA ASP A 261 -9.89 -7.24 30.77
C ASP A 261 -8.85 -7.63 29.70
N ASP A 262 -7.65 -7.03 29.78
CA ASP A 262 -6.56 -7.27 28.83
C ASP A 262 -6.13 -8.75 28.76
N LYS A 263 -6.20 -9.50 29.87
CA LYS A 263 -5.79 -10.90 29.91
C LYS A 263 -6.79 -11.79 29.20
N GLU A 264 -8.08 -11.53 29.39
CA GLU A 264 -9.16 -12.24 28.69
C GLU A 264 -9.12 -11.96 27.18
N MET A 265 -8.79 -10.73 26.80
CA MET A 265 -8.78 -10.30 25.40
C MET A 265 -7.51 -10.70 24.65
N ALA A 266 -6.37 -10.87 25.32
CA ALA A 266 -5.04 -11.05 24.71
C ALA A 266 -5.00 -12.06 23.54
N ALA A 267 -5.59 -13.25 23.72
CA ALA A 267 -5.60 -14.29 22.68
C ALA A 267 -6.36 -13.83 21.42
N SER A 268 -7.53 -13.23 21.61
CA SER A 268 -8.35 -12.72 20.50
C SER A 268 -7.71 -11.55 19.77
N LEU A 269 -7.06 -10.62 20.49
CA LEU A 269 -6.40 -9.47 19.88
C LEU A 269 -5.21 -9.91 19.02
N LYS A 270 -4.42 -10.88 19.51
CA LYS A 270 -3.33 -11.45 18.71
C LYS A 270 -3.85 -12.05 17.40
N LEU A 271 -4.94 -12.82 17.47
CA LEU A 271 -5.55 -13.43 16.29
C LEU A 271 -6.15 -12.38 15.34
N LEU A 272 -6.78 -11.32 15.85
CA LEU A 272 -7.28 -10.21 15.04
C LEU A 272 -6.16 -9.47 14.29
N ARG A 273 -5.05 -9.17 14.98
CA ARG A 273 -3.86 -8.56 14.37
C ARG A 273 -3.34 -9.44 13.22
N GLN A 274 -3.16 -10.73 13.49
CA GLN A 274 -2.68 -11.72 12.53
C GLN A 274 -3.62 -11.93 11.34
N ALA A 275 -4.93 -11.94 11.60
CA ALA A 275 -5.96 -12.09 10.58
C ALA A 275 -5.96 -10.88 9.63
N GLN A 276 -6.03 -9.67 10.20
CA GLN A 276 -6.07 -8.46 9.38
C GLN A 276 -4.76 -8.22 8.65
N TRP A 277 -3.60 -8.46 9.27
CA TRP A 277 -2.30 -8.34 8.59
C TRP A 277 -2.27 -9.19 7.31
N ARG A 278 -2.68 -10.46 7.39
CA ARG A 278 -2.71 -11.36 6.23
C ARG A 278 -3.73 -10.93 5.18
N TRP A 279 -4.94 -10.56 5.60
CA TRP A 279 -5.95 -10.04 4.67
C TRP A 279 -5.43 -8.81 3.94
N ASP A 280 -4.92 -7.83 4.70
CA ASP A 280 -4.46 -6.56 4.18
C ASP A 280 -3.28 -6.76 3.23
N PHE A 281 -2.31 -7.62 3.59
CA PHE A 281 -1.17 -7.94 2.72
C PHE A 281 -1.63 -8.49 1.36
N ALA A 282 -2.63 -9.37 1.34
CA ALA A 282 -3.16 -9.93 0.10
C ALA A 282 -3.96 -8.92 -0.74
N VAL A 283 -4.77 -8.05 -0.11
CA VAL A 283 -5.66 -7.12 -0.85
C VAL A 283 -5.04 -5.76 -1.14
N ALA A 284 -4.00 -5.35 -0.41
CA ALA A 284 -3.33 -4.08 -0.60
C ALA A 284 -2.56 -4.04 -1.93
N SER A 285 -2.16 -5.19 -2.47
CA SER A 285 -1.69 -5.32 -3.85
C SER A 285 -2.87 -5.67 -4.76
N HIS A 286 -3.32 -4.71 -5.57
CA HIS A 286 -4.44 -4.91 -6.49
C HIS A 286 -4.13 -5.91 -7.61
N GLY A 287 -2.85 -6.17 -7.89
CA GLY A 287 -2.40 -7.16 -8.87
C GLY A 287 -2.14 -8.55 -8.30
N ALA A 288 -2.21 -8.74 -6.98
CA ALA A 288 -1.77 -9.95 -6.28
C ALA A 288 -2.36 -11.25 -6.85
N SER A 289 -3.68 -11.25 -7.09
CA SER A 289 -4.42 -12.40 -7.61
C SER A 289 -3.97 -12.85 -8.99
N PHE A 290 -3.29 -12.00 -9.77
CA PHE A 290 -2.63 -12.37 -11.02
C PHE A 290 -1.13 -12.61 -10.84
N HIS A 291 -0.45 -11.77 -10.05
CA HIS A 291 0.99 -11.86 -9.86
C HIS A 291 1.39 -13.18 -9.20
N ALA A 292 0.70 -13.56 -8.12
CA ALA A 292 0.90 -14.82 -7.42
C ALA A 292 -0.45 -15.39 -6.94
N PRO A 293 -1.26 -15.99 -7.85
CA PRO A 293 -2.63 -16.42 -7.54
C PRO A 293 -2.71 -17.41 -6.37
N VAL A 294 -1.87 -18.44 -6.39
CA VAL A 294 -1.88 -19.50 -5.37
C VAL A 294 -1.44 -18.95 -4.01
N GLU A 295 -0.39 -18.12 -4.00
CA GLU A 295 0.09 -17.50 -2.75
C GLU A 295 -0.94 -16.54 -2.18
N THR A 296 -1.55 -15.71 -3.02
CA THR A 296 -2.63 -14.80 -2.59
C THR A 296 -3.79 -15.58 -1.95
N GLN A 297 -4.23 -16.68 -2.57
CA GLN A 297 -5.28 -17.53 -2.01
C GLN A 297 -4.86 -18.20 -0.69
N ARG A 298 -3.60 -18.65 -0.56
CA ARG A 298 -3.06 -19.20 0.69
C ARG A 298 -3.09 -18.16 1.82
N ILE A 299 -2.64 -16.94 1.54
CA ILE A 299 -2.62 -15.84 2.52
C ILE A 299 -4.05 -15.49 2.96
N LEU A 300 -4.99 -15.38 2.02
CA LEU A 300 -6.40 -15.14 2.33
C LEU A 300 -7.00 -16.30 3.17
N ALA A 301 -6.71 -17.55 2.82
CA ALA A 301 -7.17 -18.71 3.61
C ALA A 301 -6.64 -18.67 5.05
N HIS A 302 -5.36 -18.30 5.25
CA HIS A 302 -4.79 -18.11 6.59
C HIS A 302 -5.45 -16.96 7.35
N SER A 303 -5.80 -15.86 6.67
CA SER A 303 -6.56 -14.77 7.28
C SER A 303 -7.94 -15.22 7.75
N LEU A 304 -8.66 -15.99 6.92
CA LEU A 304 -9.97 -16.53 7.28
C LEU A 304 -9.88 -17.47 8.49
N ASP A 305 -8.90 -18.38 8.51
CA ASP A 305 -8.63 -19.27 9.65
C ASP A 305 -8.43 -18.47 10.95
N LYS A 306 -7.53 -17.48 10.92
CA LYS A 306 -7.24 -16.62 12.08
C LYS A 306 -8.45 -15.79 12.50
N THR A 307 -9.26 -15.34 11.54
CA THR A 307 -10.52 -14.64 11.81
C THR A 307 -11.51 -15.54 12.56
N MET A 308 -11.68 -16.79 12.12
CA MET A 308 -12.56 -17.76 12.78
C MET A 308 -12.06 -18.11 14.18
N LEU A 309 -10.75 -18.33 14.34
CA LEU A 309 -10.15 -18.54 15.66
C LEU A 309 -10.35 -17.34 16.59
N ALA A 310 -10.22 -16.11 16.07
CA ALA A 310 -10.49 -14.90 16.85
C ALA A 310 -11.95 -14.87 17.34
N GLN A 311 -12.91 -15.16 16.47
CA GLN A 311 -14.32 -15.24 16.86
C GLN A 311 -14.55 -16.32 17.92
N LEU A 312 -13.92 -17.49 17.83
CA LEU A 312 -14.03 -18.55 18.83
C LEU A 312 -13.52 -18.10 20.21
N GLU A 313 -12.37 -17.42 20.27
CA GLU A 313 -11.87 -16.89 21.54
C GLU A 313 -12.77 -15.77 22.08
N LEU A 314 -13.23 -14.87 21.22
CA LEU A 314 -14.16 -13.81 21.61
C LEU A 314 -15.50 -14.35 22.10
N GLN A 315 -16.00 -15.43 21.50
CA GLN A 315 -17.24 -16.09 21.94
C GLN A 315 -17.11 -16.61 23.38
N LYS A 316 -15.96 -17.19 23.74
CA LYS A 316 -15.70 -17.66 25.12
C LYS A 316 -15.74 -16.50 26.12
N VAL A 317 -15.09 -15.38 25.78
CA VAL A 317 -15.11 -14.16 26.60
C VAL A 317 -16.55 -13.63 26.70
N LEU A 318 -17.25 -13.46 25.59
CA LEU A 318 -18.63 -12.97 25.60
C LEU A 318 -19.56 -13.86 26.44
N PHE A 319 -19.39 -15.18 26.41
CA PHE A 319 -20.16 -16.11 27.25
C PHE A 319 -19.86 -15.97 28.75
N SER A 320 -18.61 -15.71 29.17
CA SER A 320 -18.32 -15.47 30.60
C SER A 320 -19.02 -14.19 31.12
N TYR A 321 -19.31 -13.25 30.23
CA TYR A 321 -20.08 -12.03 30.49
C TYR A 321 -21.59 -12.17 30.19
N GLY A 322 -22.10 -13.39 29.96
CA GLY A 322 -23.52 -13.66 29.75
C GLY A 322 -24.08 -13.16 28.41
N VAL A 323 -23.23 -12.87 27.42
CA VAL A 323 -23.65 -12.47 26.07
C VAL A 323 -23.75 -13.71 25.18
N THR A 324 -24.97 -14.20 24.95
CA THR A 324 -25.21 -15.39 24.12
C THR A 324 -25.47 -15.08 22.65
N ASP A 325 -26.06 -13.91 22.36
CA ASP A 325 -26.37 -13.45 21.01
C ASP A 325 -25.86 -12.02 20.82
N MET A 326 -25.09 -11.80 19.75
CA MET A 326 -24.60 -10.48 19.37
C MET A 326 -25.33 -9.96 18.14
N GLN A 327 -25.86 -8.74 18.21
CA GLN A 327 -26.45 -8.05 17.08
C GLN A 327 -25.38 -7.26 16.34
N MET A 328 -25.27 -7.48 15.03
CA MET A 328 -24.38 -6.68 14.19
C MET A 328 -25.02 -5.30 13.93
N PRO A 329 -24.26 -4.21 14.04
CA PRO A 329 -24.71 -2.92 13.54
C PRO A 329 -24.91 -2.98 12.02
N ASP A 330 -25.81 -2.14 11.51
CA ASP A 330 -25.99 -2.01 10.07
C ASP A 330 -24.79 -1.27 9.47
N ILE A 331 -23.91 -2.03 8.81
CA ILE A 331 -22.74 -1.54 8.08
C ILE A 331 -22.84 -1.85 6.58
N SER A 332 -24.08 -2.00 6.07
CA SER A 332 -24.37 -2.39 4.68
C SER A 332 -23.91 -1.40 3.61
N THR A 333 -23.63 -0.15 3.99
CA THR A 333 -23.11 0.87 3.10
C THR A 333 -21.91 1.57 3.72
N LYS A 334 -21.06 2.16 2.87
CA LYS A 334 -19.94 3.00 3.29
C LYS A 334 -20.35 4.06 4.31
N ASP A 335 -21.43 4.80 4.05
CA ASP A 335 -21.88 5.88 4.93
C ASP A 335 -22.31 5.36 6.31
N LYS A 336 -23.00 4.20 6.36
CA LYS A 336 -23.40 3.58 7.62
C LYS A 336 -22.21 3.06 8.41
N ALA A 337 -21.24 2.42 7.74
CA ALA A 337 -20.01 1.96 8.37
C ALA A 337 -19.19 3.14 8.93
N GLN A 338 -19.07 4.24 8.18
CA GLN A 338 -18.37 5.45 8.62
C GLN A 338 -19.07 6.14 9.80
N ALA A 339 -20.40 6.22 9.78
CA ALA A 339 -21.18 6.74 10.90
C ALA A 339 -21.03 5.86 12.16
N TYR A 340 -21.02 4.53 12.01
CA TYR A 340 -20.86 3.60 13.12
C TYR A 340 -19.53 3.79 13.86
N ILE A 341 -18.45 4.09 13.14
CA ILE A 341 -17.13 4.37 13.74
C ILE A 341 -16.94 5.85 14.12
N GLY A 342 -17.98 6.68 14.02
CA GLY A 342 -17.99 8.06 14.50
C GLY A 342 -17.35 9.10 13.58
N LEU A 343 -17.21 8.83 12.28
CA LEU A 343 -16.66 9.79 11.33
C LEU A 343 -17.73 10.79 10.86
N ASP A 344 -17.50 12.08 11.11
CA ASP A 344 -18.27 13.16 10.46
C ASP A 344 -17.78 13.39 9.02
N MET A 345 -18.24 12.52 8.12
CA MET A 345 -17.82 12.54 6.72
C MET A 345 -18.27 13.78 5.97
N LYS A 346 -19.34 14.46 6.41
CA LYS A 346 -19.78 15.71 5.79
C LYS A 346 -18.74 16.79 6.07
N THR A 347 -18.42 17.00 7.34
CA THR A 347 -17.43 18.00 7.76
C THR A 347 -16.05 17.71 7.18
N LEU A 348 -15.61 16.44 7.20
CA LEU A 348 -14.30 16.05 6.62
C LEU A 348 -14.20 16.37 5.12
N LYS A 349 -15.25 16.08 4.35
CA LYS A 349 -15.30 16.39 2.90
C LYS A 349 -15.36 17.89 2.65
N GLU A 350 -16.23 18.62 3.35
CA GLU A 350 -16.38 20.07 3.20
C GLU A 350 -15.07 20.81 3.51
N LYS A 351 -14.38 20.42 4.59
CA LYS A 351 -13.06 20.94 4.93
C LYS A 351 -12.05 20.66 3.84
N LYS A 352 -11.97 19.41 3.36
CA LYS A 352 -11.01 19.03 2.33
C LYS A 352 -11.28 19.73 1.00
N ASP A 353 -12.54 19.84 0.58
CA ASP A 353 -12.91 20.54 -0.65
C ASP A 353 -12.56 22.03 -0.58
N ASN A 354 -12.82 22.68 0.56
CA ASN A 354 -12.42 24.06 0.78
C ASN A 354 -10.89 24.21 0.77
N TRP A 355 -10.19 23.30 1.43
CA TRP A 355 -8.73 23.26 1.47
C TRP A 355 -8.11 23.13 0.07
N ILE A 356 -8.59 22.18 -0.73
CA ILE A 356 -8.12 21.99 -2.12
C ILE A 356 -8.31 23.27 -2.93
N LYS A 357 -9.47 23.93 -2.81
CA LYS A 357 -9.78 25.16 -3.57
C LYS A 357 -8.97 26.38 -3.14
N THR A 358 -8.49 26.41 -1.89
CA THR A 358 -7.86 27.60 -1.31
C THR A 358 -6.34 27.48 -1.21
N VAL A 359 -5.82 26.32 -0.82
CA VAL A 359 -4.40 26.11 -0.52
C VAL A 359 -3.62 25.58 -1.73
N VAL A 360 -4.15 24.55 -2.42
CA VAL A 360 -3.42 23.91 -3.53
C VAL A 360 -3.05 24.91 -4.64
N PRO A 361 -3.93 25.86 -5.06
CA PRO A 361 -3.54 26.90 -6.00
C PRO A 361 -2.37 27.77 -5.53
N GLN A 362 -2.28 28.07 -4.23
CA GLN A 362 -1.17 28.86 -3.68
C GLN A 362 0.15 28.08 -3.74
N TRP A 363 0.13 26.79 -3.41
CA TRP A 363 1.30 25.92 -3.56
C TRP A 363 1.78 25.87 -5.02
N LEU A 364 0.86 25.70 -5.96
CA LEU A 364 1.18 25.65 -7.38
C LEU A 364 1.69 26.99 -7.92
N GLU A 365 1.10 28.12 -7.48
CA GLU A 365 1.56 29.46 -7.86
C GLU A 365 2.97 29.72 -7.33
N LYS A 366 3.25 29.35 -6.08
CA LYS A 366 4.60 29.45 -5.51
C LYS A 366 5.60 28.59 -6.28
N ALA A 367 5.28 27.33 -6.54
CA ALA A 367 6.14 26.43 -7.30
C ALA A 367 6.42 26.96 -8.72
N LYS A 368 5.41 27.54 -9.37
CA LYS A 368 5.55 28.17 -10.69
C LYS A 368 6.45 29.40 -10.65
N LYS A 369 6.29 30.28 -9.65
CA LYS A 369 7.15 31.46 -9.44
C LYS A 369 8.61 31.08 -9.21
N GLU A 370 8.84 29.95 -8.55
CA GLU A 370 10.18 29.41 -8.25
C GLU A 370 10.74 28.50 -9.37
N GLY A 371 10.02 28.33 -10.48
CA GLY A 371 10.49 27.54 -11.63
C GLY A 371 10.50 26.01 -11.40
N LYS A 372 9.76 25.51 -10.41
CA LYS A 372 9.73 24.09 -10.02
C LYS A 372 8.65 23.29 -10.76
N LEU A 373 7.63 23.95 -11.29
CA LEU A 373 6.54 23.31 -12.01
C LEU A 373 6.86 23.26 -13.52
N THR A 374 7.12 22.07 -14.06
CA THR A 374 7.67 21.91 -15.43
C THR A 374 6.62 21.87 -16.55
N ALA A 375 5.33 21.81 -16.22
CA ALA A 375 4.24 21.84 -17.19
C ALA A 375 3.06 22.66 -16.66
N ASN A 376 2.21 23.19 -17.56
CA ASN A 376 0.86 23.63 -17.17
C ASN A 376 0.04 22.37 -16.87
N ILE A 377 0.18 21.85 -15.65
CA ILE A 377 -0.63 20.74 -15.11
C ILE A 377 -1.96 21.28 -14.63
#